data_AF-A0A2D7RE77-F1
#
_entry.id   AF-A0A2D7RE77-F1
#
_cell.length_a   1.000
_cell.length_b   1.000
_cell.length_c   1.000
_cell.angle_alpha   90.00
_cell.angle_beta   90.00
_cell.angle_gamma   90.00
#
_symmetry.space_group_name_H-M   'P 1'
#
loop_
_entity.id
_entity.type
_entity.pdbx_description
1 polymer ?
#
loop_
_entity_poly.entity_id
_entity_poly.type
_entity_poly.pdbx_seq_one_letter_code
_entity_poly.pdbx_strand_id
1 'polypeptide(L)'
;MVGFSLLILCFLSCASILYFDRSLISTLNNLFNNLLKYLSSFKTIFYWFGPILPKFQNNLRIKKSPTLKPRKHTKQNDETYAEIKLLDKSDQIDARAPNQKQLKARAIEIERHLLDFGIKVRVVAIRPGPIVTRFELQPEAGMKASKITSLSKDLARSLSVTSVRVVEVIPGKSVVGLEIPNTKREIVRLGEVLESRSYLQSSSALSVALGKDIAGHPVIVDLARMPHLLVAGTTGSGKSVGLNTMILSLVSKTSPEDLRMIMIDPKMLELAVYDGIPHLLTPVVTDMKDAANALRWCVMEMERRYQLMAKAGVRNIANYNAKLVSQKKQMNLLDDVAEKTLPYIVVIADEYADLMMVVGKKIEQLIARIAQKARAAGIHLVLATQRPSVDVVTGLIKANIPTRI
;
A
#
# COMPACT_ATOMS: atom_id res chain seq x y z
N MET A 1 -23.30 -27.92 -43.15
CA MET A 1 -22.96 -26.50 -42.92
C MET A 1 -23.73 -25.59 -43.89
N VAL A 2 -25.07 -25.55 -43.83
CA VAL A 2 -25.88 -24.60 -44.63
C VAL A 2 -27.01 -23.97 -43.80
N GLY A 3 -27.49 -24.64 -42.74
CA GLY A 3 -28.54 -24.11 -41.86
C GLY A 3 -28.12 -23.00 -40.89
N PHE A 4 -26.83 -22.90 -40.53
CA PHE A 4 -26.37 -21.93 -39.53
C PHE A 4 -26.14 -20.52 -40.12
N SER A 5 -25.93 -20.40 -41.44
CA SER A 5 -25.74 -19.10 -42.11
C SER A 5 -27.05 -18.36 -42.40
N LEU A 6 -28.19 -19.05 -42.56
CA LEU A 6 -29.48 -18.39 -42.77
C LEU A 6 -30.03 -17.70 -41.51
N LEU A 7 -29.70 -18.24 -40.33
CA LEU A 7 -30.16 -17.70 -39.05
C LEU A 7 -29.46 -16.38 -38.69
N ILE A 8 -28.21 -16.21 -39.14
CA ILE A 8 -27.44 -14.98 -38.93
C ILE A 8 -27.88 -13.87 -39.90
N LEU A 9 -28.28 -14.22 -41.13
CA LEU A 9 -28.83 -13.23 -42.08
C LEU A 9 -30.22 -12.71 -41.68
N CYS A 10 -31.08 -13.53 -41.06
CA CYS A 10 -32.39 -13.06 -40.54
C CYS A 10 -32.26 -12.14 -39.31
N PHE A 11 -31.21 -12.33 -38.49
CA PHE A 11 -30.98 -11.45 -37.34
C PHE A 11 -30.37 -10.09 -37.72
N LEU A 12 -29.58 -10.05 -38.81
CA LEU A 12 -28.98 -8.80 -39.31
C LEU A 12 -29.95 -7.94 -40.14
N SER A 13 -31.06 -8.48 -40.65
CA SER A 13 -32.09 -7.70 -41.35
C SER A 13 -33.19 -7.15 -40.45
N CYS A 14 -33.35 -7.66 -39.22
CA CYS A 14 -34.36 -7.15 -38.27
C CYS A 14 -33.90 -5.93 -37.45
N ALA A 15 -32.61 -5.57 -37.48
CA ALA A 15 -32.08 -4.44 -36.71
C ALA A 15 -32.42 -3.05 -37.31
N SER A 16 -33.06 -3.00 -38.49
CA SER A 16 -33.40 -1.74 -39.17
C SER A 16 -34.90 -1.41 -39.17
N ILE A 17 -35.75 -2.21 -38.51
CA ILE A 17 -37.22 -2.01 -38.49
C ILE A 17 -37.78 -2.18 -37.06
N LEU A 18 -37.18 -1.49 -36.08
CA LEU A 18 -37.73 -1.38 -34.73
C LEU A 18 -38.01 0.08 -34.39
N TYR A 19 -38.91 0.67 -35.15
CA TYR A 19 -39.77 1.77 -34.71
C TYR A 19 -41.21 1.34 -35.05
N PHE A 20 -42.09 1.41 -34.05
CA PHE A 20 -43.52 1.03 -34.08
C PHE A 20 -43.85 -0.48 -34.11
N ASP A 21 -44.23 -1.04 -32.96
CA ASP A 21 -45.62 -1.49 -32.66
C ASP A 21 -45.64 -2.52 -31.49
N ARG A 22 -46.56 -2.35 -30.52
CA ARG A 22 -46.65 -3.16 -29.29
C ARG A 22 -47.27 -4.55 -29.50
N SER A 23 -47.85 -4.83 -30.67
CA SER A 23 -48.52 -6.12 -30.93
C SER A 23 -47.54 -7.29 -31.16
N LEU A 24 -46.34 -7.01 -31.68
CA LEU A 24 -45.32 -8.02 -32.06
C LEU A 24 -44.58 -8.65 -30.86
N ILE A 25 -44.54 -7.96 -29.72
CA ILE A 25 -43.90 -8.46 -28.49
C ILE A 25 -44.77 -9.57 -27.84
N SER A 26 -46.09 -9.49 -27.99
CA SER A 26 -47.01 -10.50 -27.43
C SER A 26 -46.95 -11.83 -28.19
N THR A 27 -46.77 -11.77 -29.51
CA THR A 27 -46.67 -12.95 -30.37
C THR A 27 -45.32 -13.65 -30.23
N LEU A 28 -44.22 -12.89 -30.06
CA LEU A 28 -42.88 -13.44 -29.77
C LEU A 28 -42.81 -14.15 -28.41
N ASN A 29 -43.44 -13.61 -27.37
CA ASN A 29 -43.50 -14.26 -26.05
C ASN A 29 -44.31 -15.58 -26.08
N ASN A 30 -45.38 -15.64 -26.87
CA ASN A 30 -46.15 -16.87 -27.05
C ASN A 30 -45.38 -17.93 -27.85
N LEU A 31 -44.60 -17.51 -28.85
CA LEU A 31 -43.71 -18.40 -29.61
C LEU A 31 -42.58 -18.97 -28.74
N PHE A 32 -41.96 -18.14 -27.89
CA PHE A 32 -40.89 -18.57 -26.98
C PHE A 32 -41.38 -19.53 -25.89
N ASN A 33 -42.57 -19.28 -25.33
CA ASN A 33 -43.19 -20.16 -24.35
C ASN A 33 -43.65 -21.51 -24.95
N ASN A 34 -44.08 -21.52 -26.22
CA ASN A 34 -44.39 -22.76 -26.93
C ASN A 34 -43.11 -23.54 -27.30
N LEU A 35 -41.99 -22.87 -27.60
CA LEU A 35 -40.70 -23.50 -27.83
C LEU A 35 -40.14 -24.19 -26.57
N LEU A 36 -40.29 -23.54 -25.41
CA LEU A 36 -39.90 -24.10 -24.11
C LEU A 36 -40.74 -25.32 -23.72
N LYS A 37 -42.05 -25.34 -24.04
CA LYS A 37 -42.92 -26.52 -23.87
C LYS A 37 -42.56 -27.67 -24.81
N TYR A 38 -42.05 -27.36 -26.01
CA TYR A 38 -41.61 -28.38 -26.97
C TYR A 38 -40.29 -29.03 -26.55
N LEU A 39 -39.38 -28.27 -25.93
CA LEU A 39 -38.10 -28.75 -25.41
C LEU A 39 -38.24 -29.55 -24.10
N SER A 40 -39.27 -29.30 -23.30
CA SER A 40 -39.53 -30.06 -22.06
C SER A 40 -40.16 -31.45 -22.29
N SER A 41 -40.49 -31.81 -23.54
CA SER A 41 -41.20 -33.06 -23.87
C SER A 41 -40.31 -34.16 -24.49
N PHE A 42 -39.00 -33.94 -24.63
CA PHE A 42 -38.06 -34.98 -25.11
C PHE A 42 -37.38 -35.71 -23.94
N LYS A 43 -38.08 -36.72 -23.42
CA LYS A 43 -37.58 -37.66 -22.41
C LYS A 43 -36.98 -38.91 -23.08
N THR A 44 -36.03 -38.74 -23.99
CA THR A 44 -35.36 -39.87 -24.66
C THR A 44 -34.00 -39.47 -25.26
N ILE A 45 -33.03 -39.15 -24.40
CA ILE A 45 -31.59 -39.23 -24.74
C ILE A 45 -30.88 -39.86 -23.55
N PHE A 46 -31.19 -41.12 -23.27
CA PHE A 46 -30.49 -41.93 -22.24
C PHE A 46 -30.01 -43.29 -22.76
N TYR A 47 -30.10 -43.54 -24.07
CA TYR A 47 -29.57 -44.75 -24.69
C TYR A 47 -29.05 -44.37 -26.08
N TRP A 48 -27.79 -43.95 -26.17
CA TRP A 48 -26.94 -44.14 -27.37
C TRP A 48 -25.48 -43.70 -27.25
N PHE A 49 -24.97 -43.32 -26.06
CA PHE A 49 -23.53 -43.12 -25.86
C PHE A 49 -23.05 -43.67 -24.51
N GLY A 50 -22.80 -44.98 -24.51
CA GLY A 50 -21.75 -45.64 -23.74
C GLY A 50 -21.30 -46.83 -24.60
N PRO A 51 -20.00 -47.09 -24.84
CA PRO A 51 -18.93 -47.02 -23.85
C PRO A 51 -17.58 -46.46 -24.39
N ILE A 52 -17.14 -45.28 -23.95
CA ILE A 52 -15.71 -44.89 -24.02
C ILE A 52 -15.35 -44.11 -22.76
N LEU A 53 -15.05 -44.84 -21.69
CA LEU A 53 -14.29 -44.38 -20.51
C LEU A 53 -13.74 -45.65 -19.85
N PRO A 54 -12.49 -46.01 -20.13
CA PRO A 54 -11.49 -45.89 -19.07
C PRO A 54 -10.08 -45.60 -19.62
N LYS A 55 -9.62 -44.34 -19.56
CA LYS A 55 -8.19 -43.99 -19.68
C LYS A 55 -7.91 -42.50 -19.41
N PHE A 56 -8.44 -41.92 -18.32
CA PHE A 56 -7.98 -40.61 -17.82
C PHE A 56 -8.23 -40.47 -16.31
N GLN A 57 -7.87 -41.52 -15.54
CA GLN A 57 -7.95 -41.49 -14.07
C GLN A 57 -6.62 -41.73 -13.35
N ASN A 58 -5.49 -41.76 -14.05
CA ASN A 58 -4.17 -41.85 -13.42
C ASN A 58 -3.24 -40.75 -13.96
N ASN A 59 -3.31 -39.53 -13.40
CA ASN A 59 -2.18 -38.62 -13.19
C ASN A 59 -2.57 -37.23 -12.64
N LEU A 60 -3.38 -37.19 -11.58
CA LEU A 60 -3.45 -36.02 -10.70
C LEU A 60 -3.40 -36.50 -9.23
N ARG A 61 -2.22 -36.99 -8.82
CA ARG A 61 -1.85 -37.06 -7.40
C ARG A 61 -1.64 -35.62 -6.91
N ILE A 62 -2.74 -34.96 -6.51
CA ILE A 62 -2.65 -33.81 -5.62
C ILE A 62 -2.20 -34.37 -4.26
N LYS A 63 -0.96 -34.07 -3.86
CA LYS A 63 -0.49 -34.33 -2.50
C LYS A 63 -1.44 -33.62 -1.54
N LYS A 64 -2.17 -34.38 -0.71
CA LYS A 64 -2.96 -33.85 0.40
C LYS A 64 -2.01 -33.07 1.32
N SER A 65 -2.19 -31.76 1.39
CA SER A 65 -1.64 -30.94 2.47
C SER A 65 -2.32 -31.36 3.79
N PRO A 66 -1.59 -31.35 4.92
CA PRO A 66 -2.16 -31.77 6.19
C PRO A 66 -3.24 -30.77 6.62
N THR A 67 -4.39 -31.30 7.01
CA THR A 67 -5.53 -30.56 7.55
C THR A 67 -5.12 -29.84 8.84
N LEU A 68 -5.01 -28.51 8.77
CA LEU A 68 -4.79 -27.67 9.95
C LEU A 68 -6.08 -27.54 10.75
N LYS A 69 -6.04 -28.01 12.00
CA LYS A 69 -7.10 -27.84 13.00
C LYS A 69 -7.34 -26.34 13.29
N PRO A 70 -8.57 -25.94 13.65
CA PRO A 70 -8.91 -24.53 13.87
C PRO A 70 -8.07 -23.92 15.00
N ARG A 71 -7.32 -22.86 14.68
CA ARG A 71 -6.47 -22.12 15.61
C ARG A 71 -7.33 -21.12 16.39
N LYS A 72 -7.35 -21.25 17.73
CA LYS A 72 -7.83 -20.22 18.65
C LYS A 72 -7.03 -18.92 18.42
N HIS A 73 -7.69 -17.76 18.51
CA HIS A 73 -7.19 -16.39 18.27
C HIS A 73 -5.97 -15.92 19.09
N THR A 74 -5.27 -16.79 19.82
CA THR A 74 -4.02 -16.46 20.53
C THR A 74 -2.77 -16.58 19.66
N LYS A 75 -2.88 -17.10 18.44
CA LYS A 75 -1.74 -17.54 17.62
C LYS A 75 -1.13 -16.53 16.66
N GLN A 76 -1.77 -15.36 16.47
CA GLN A 76 -1.33 -14.36 15.50
C GLN A 76 -0.01 -13.70 15.94
N ASN A 77 0.16 -13.49 17.25
CA ASN A 77 1.42 -12.97 17.80
C ASN A 77 2.58 -13.96 17.59
N ASP A 78 2.38 -15.26 17.86
CA ASP A 78 3.45 -16.27 17.74
C ASP A 78 3.96 -16.47 16.30
N GLU A 79 3.09 -16.33 15.28
CA GLU A 79 3.48 -16.37 13.86
C GLU A 79 4.19 -15.07 13.43
N THR A 80 3.71 -13.90 13.85
CA THR A 80 4.41 -12.62 13.63
C THR A 80 5.83 -12.65 14.19
N TYR A 81 6.05 -13.23 15.37
CA TYR A 81 7.38 -13.37 15.96
C TYR A 81 8.27 -14.39 15.24
N ALA A 82 7.70 -15.39 14.55
CA ALA A 82 8.49 -16.37 13.82
C ALA A 82 9.08 -15.77 12.53
N GLU A 83 8.34 -14.91 11.85
CA GLU A 83 8.77 -14.27 10.61
C GLU A 83 9.83 -13.17 10.85
N ILE A 84 9.72 -12.41 11.94
CA ILE A 84 10.73 -11.39 12.32
C ILE A 84 12.10 -12.04 12.52
N LYS A 85 12.17 -13.29 12.99
CA LYS A 85 13.44 -14.02 13.18
C LYS A 85 14.16 -14.37 11.88
N LEU A 86 13.49 -14.29 10.73
CA LEU A 86 14.12 -14.48 9.42
C LEU A 86 14.94 -13.26 9.00
N LEU A 87 14.74 -12.11 9.66
CA LEU A 87 15.47 -10.88 9.35
C LEU A 87 16.84 -10.87 10.01
N ASP A 88 17.79 -10.19 9.35
CA ASP A 88 19.09 -9.93 9.91
C ASP A 88 18.95 -9.17 11.25
N LYS A 89 19.67 -9.66 12.25
CA LYS A 89 19.75 -9.01 13.56
C LYS A 89 20.47 -7.67 13.43
N SER A 90 20.21 -6.78 14.39
CA SER A 90 20.98 -5.55 14.51
C SER A 90 22.47 -5.88 14.57
N ASP A 91 23.28 -5.22 13.74
CA ASP A 91 24.72 -5.29 13.86
C ASP A 91 25.07 -4.94 15.31
N GLN A 92 25.90 -5.74 15.98
CA GLN A 92 26.37 -5.42 17.33
C GLN A 92 27.16 -4.12 17.22
N ILE A 93 26.52 -3.00 17.54
CA ILE A 93 27.18 -1.71 17.53
C ILE A 93 28.17 -1.76 18.69
N ASP A 94 29.46 -1.61 18.38
CA ASP A 94 30.43 -1.07 19.33
C ASP A 94 29.80 0.20 19.90
N ALA A 95 29.18 0.10 21.07
CA ALA A 95 28.44 1.15 21.75
C ALA A 95 29.39 2.25 22.27
N ARG A 96 30.31 2.72 21.43
CA ARG A 96 31.08 3.91 21.69
C ARG A 96 30.13 5.08 21.50
N ALA A 97 29.53 5.48 22.63
CA ALA A 97 28.84 6.74 22.77
C ALA A 97 29.61 7.84 22.01
N PRO A 98 28.92 8.71 21.27
CA PRO A 98 29.57 9.69 20.43
C PRO A 98 30.54 10.51 21.27
N ASN A 99 31.79 10.64 20.78
CA ASN A 99 32.87 11.26 21.53
C ASN A 99 32.50 12.71 21.85
N GLN A 100 32.15 12.99 23.12
CA GLN A 100 31.69 14.31 23.53
C GLN A 100 32.70 15.41 23.21
N LYS A 101 34.00 15.10 23.22
CA LYS A 101 35.05 16.05 22.84
C LYS A 101 34.96 16.43 21.37
N GLN A 102 34.70 15.47 20.49
CA GLN A 102 34.51 15.72 19.05
C GLN A 102 33.23 16.51 18.79
N LEU A 103 32.13 16.18 19.48
CA LEU A 103 30.87 16.91 19.35
C LEU A 103 31.00 18.37 19.78
N LYS A 104 31.66 18.64 20.91
CA LYS A 104 31.93 20.00 21.39
C LYS A 104 32.85 20.77 20.43
N ALA A 105 33.88 20.11 19.90
CA ALA A 105 34.76 20.73 18.89
C ALA A 105 33.97 21.11 17.63
N ARG A 106 33.09 20.23 17.15
CA ARG A 106 32.19 20.53 16.01
C ARG A 106 31.23 21.67 16.32
N ALA A 107 30.68 21.76 17.53
CA ALA A 107 29.83 22.88 17.94
C ALA A 107 30.56 24.23 17.81
N ILE A 108 31.80 24.31 18.31
CA ILE A 108 32.64 25.51 18.20
C ILE A 108 32.94 25.84 16.73
N GLU A 109 33.21 24.82 15.92
CA GLU A 109 33.47 24.98 14.48
C GLU A 109 32.25 25.56 13.74
N ILE A 110 31.05 25.09 14.07
CA ILE A 110 29.78 25.60 13.51
C ILE A 110 29.59 27.08 13.84
N GLU A 111 29.79 27.46 15.10
CA GLU A 111 29.69 28.87 15.53
C GLU A 111 30.69 29.74 14.77
N ARG A 112 31.94 29.28 14.63
CA ARG A 112 32.99 30.00 13.91
C ARG A 112 32.64 30.19 12.43
N HIS A 113 32.28 29.13 11.72
CA HIS A 113 31.95 29.23 10.30
C HIS A 113 30.72 30.09 10.05
N LEU A 114 29.69 30.02 10.92
CA LEU A 114 28.54 30.91 10.82
C LEU A 114 28.94 32.38 11.07
N LEU A 115 29.85 32.62 12.03
CA LEU A 115 30.40 33.94 12.29
C LEU A 115 31.16 34.51 11.07
N ASP A 116 31.90 33.67 10.34
CA ASP A 116 32.60 34.07 9.10
C ASP A 116 31.61 34.57 8.02
N PHE A 117 30.37 34.08 8.03
CA PHE A 117 29.28 34.59 7.19
C PHE A 117 28.50 35.76 7.81
N GLY A 118 29.00 36.34 8.92
CA GLY A 118 28.33 37.42 9.65
C GLY A 118 27.11 36.96 10.45
N ILE A 119 26.95 35.67 10.70
CA ILE A 119 25.85 35.08 11.47
C ILE A 119 26.33 34.68 12.86
N LYS A 120 25.98 35.49 13.85
CA LYS A 120 26.21 35.17 15.27
C LYS A 120 25.13 34.24 15.83
N VAL A 121 25.55 33.05 16.24
CA VAL A 121 24.72 32.07 16.94
C VAL A 121 25.50 31.44 18.10
N ARG A 122 24.80 30.82 19.04
CA ARG A 122 25.40 29.92 20.05
C ARG A 122 24.75 28.54 20.01
N VAL A 123 25.54 27.48 20.07
CA VAL A 123 25.07 26.10 20.20
C VAL A 123 24.70 25.85 21.66
N VAL A 124 23.41 25.71 21.93
CA VAL A 124 22.88 25.52 23.29
C VAL A 124 22.64 24.05 23.64
N ALA A 125 22.48 23.17 22.66
CA ALA A 125 22.36 21.74 22.87
C ALA A 125 22.86 20.93 21.68
N ILE A 126 23.31 19.69 21.95
CA ILE A 126 23.76 18.73 20.95
C ILE A 126 22.97 17.44 21.16
N ARG A 127 22.31 16.95 20.11
CA ARG A 127 21.51 15.73 20.11
C ARG A 127 22.04 14.77 19.05
N PRO A 128 22.93 13.84 19.41
CA PRO A 128 23.41 12.83 18.49
C PRO A 128 22.31 11.80 18.19
N GLY A 129 22.27 11.35 16.94
CA GLY A 129 21.40 10.28 16.47
C GLY A 129 22.16 9.25 15.62
N PRO A 130 21.47 8.27 15.01
CA PRO A 130 22.13 7.19 14.26
C PRO A 130 22.81 7.66 12.96
N ILE A 131 22.17 8.56 12.21
CA ILE A 131 22.65 9.04 10.90
C ILE A 131 23.18 10.47 10.96
N VAL A 132 22.51 11.32 11.73
CA VAL A 132 22.80 12.75 11.86
C VAL A 132 22.90 13.14 13.33
N THR A 133 23.63 14.21 13.60
CA THR A 133 23.62 14.91 14.88
C THR A 133 22.94 16.27 14.70
N ARG A 134 21.97 16.59 15.56
CA ARG A 134 21.32 17.90 15.58
C ARG A 134 22.00 18.81 16.60
N PHE A 135 22.46 19.97 16.13
CA PHE A 135 22.93 21.07 16.96
C PHE A 135 21.82 22.10 17.07
N GLU A 136 21.42 22.45 18.29
CA GLU A 136 20.42 23.49 18.55
C GLU A 136 21.12 24.84 18.67
N LEU A 137 20.87 25.72 17.71
CA LEU A 137 21.47 27.04 17.58
C LEU A 137 20.50 28.08 18.15
N GLN A 138 20.98 28.91 19.07
CA GLN A 138 20.31 30.12 19.54
C GLN A 138 20.84 31.31 18.73
N PRO A 139 20.05 31.87 17.78
CA PRO A 139 20.44 33.07 17.07
C PRO A 139 20.38 34.31 17.97
N GLU A 140 21.13 35.34 17.60
CA GLU A 140 20.97 36.67 18.20
C GLU A 140 19.58 37.28 17.88
N ALA A 141 19.15 38.21 18.74
CA ALA A 141 17.87 38.88 18.60
C ALA A 141 17.75 39.57 17.22
N GLY A 142 16.58 39.43 16.57
CA GLY A 142 16.31 40.02 15.27
C GLY A 142 16.86 39.23 14.06
N MET A 143 17.61 38.14 14.28
CA MET A 143 18.08 37.30 13.20
C MET A 143 16.96 36.41 12.63
N LYS A 144 16.77 36.45 11.30
CA LYS A 144 15.84 35.57 10.60
C LYS A 144 16.49 34.20 10.35
N ALA A 145 15.80 33.12 10.70
CA ALA A 145 16.26 31.74 10.45
C ALA A 145 16.55 31.46 8.96
N SER A 146 15.81 32.12 8.06
CA SER A 146 16.01 32.01 6.61
C SER A 146 17.43 32.36 6.14
N LYS A 147 18.16 33.22 6.87
CA LYS A 147 19.58 33.53 6.56
C LYS A 147 20.47 32.30 6.73
N ILE A 148 20.23 31.50 7.77
CA ILE A 148 20.96 30.24 7.99
C ILE A 148 20.57 29.23 6.90
N THR A 149 19.28 29.13 6.57
CA THR A 149 18.77 28.25 5.51
C THR A 149 19.42 28.56 4.15
N SER A 150 19.54 29.84 3.78
CA SER A 150 20.17 30.26 2.52
C SER A 150 21.65 29.88 2.41
N LEU A 151 22.35 29.70 3.52
CA LEU A 151 23.77 29.34 3.56
C LEU A 151 24.03 27.84 3.69
N SER A 152 23.00 26.99 3.67
CA SER A 152 23.14 25.55 3.90
C SER A 152 24.19 24.86 3.02
N LYS A 153 24.32 25.26 1.74
CA LYS A 153 25.33 24.72 0.81
C LYS A 153 26.75 25.18 1.15
N ASP A 154 26.92 26.47 1.46
CA ASP A 154 28.22 27.02 1.82
C ASP A 154 28.69 26.50 3.17
N LEU A 155 27.78 26.37 4.13
CA LEU A 155 28.06 25.79 5.44
C LEU A 155 28.45 24.31 5.33
N ALA A 156 27.77 23.53 4.47
CA ALA A 156 28.15 22.15 4.20
C ALA A 156 29.58 22.04 3.65
N ARG A 157 29.94 22.93 2.71
CA ARG A 157 31.28 23.02 2.14
C ARG A 157 32.32 23.40 3.21
N SER A 158 32.06 24.42 4.01
CA SER A 158 32.98 24.87 5.08
C SER A 158 33.23 23.81 6.15
N LEU A 159 32.21 23.01 6.49
CA LEU A 159 32.28 21.92 7.46
C LEU A 159 32.84 20.61 6.88
N SER A 160 33.11 20.57 5.56
CA SER A 160 33.54 19.38 4.82
C SER A 160 32.57 18.20 4.96
N VAL A 161 31.26 18.47 4.83
CA VAL A 161 30.20 17.46 4.88
C VAL A 161 29.39 17.44 3.60
N THR A 162 28.75 16.31 3.30
CA THR A 162 27.97 16.13 2.07
C THR A 162 26.80 17.12 1.94
N SER A 163 26.16 17.42 3.07
CA SER A 163 24.98 18.27 3.14
C SER A 163 24.71 18.66 4.59
N VAL A 164 24.04 19.78 4.79
CA VAL A 164 23.52 20.21 6.10
C VAL A 164 22.04 20.52 5.96
N ARG A 165 21.23 20.10 6.93
CA ARG A 165 19.80 20.41 6.95
C ARG A 165 19.49 21.40 8.06
N VAL A 166 18.88 22.53 7.69
CA VAL A 166 18.44 23.57 8.62
C VAL A 166 16.97 23.34 8.95
N VAL A 167 16.67 23.22 10.24
CA VAL A 167 15.32 23.11 10.80
C VAL A 167 14.98 24.46 11.41
N GLU A 168 14.22 25.28 10.70
CA GLU A 168 13.94 26.67 11.12
C GLU A 168 13.16 26.75 12.43
N VAL A 169 12.28 25.79 12.69
CA VAL A 169 11.44 25.76 13.89
C VAL A 169 11.54 24.40 14.56
N ILE A 170 11.99 24.38 15.81
CA ILE A 170 11.89 23.21 16.68
C ILE A 170 10.66 23.39 17.59
N PRO A 171 9.67 22.49 17.54
CA PRO A 171 8.48 22.60 18.39
C PRO A 171 8.85 22.74 19.88
N GLY A 172 8.27 23.75 20.52
CA GLY A 172 8.48 24.04 21.94
C GLY A 172 9.80 24.72 22.29
N LYS A 173 10.60 25.18 21.31
CA LYS A 173 11.88 25.87 21.56
C LYS A 173 12.08 27.09 20.64
N SER A 174 12.84 28.08 21.12
CA SER A 174 13.22 29.30 20.38
C SER A 174 14.53 29.16 19.59
N VAL A 175 14.91 27.92 19.24
CA VAL A 175 16.21 27.59 18.63
C VAL A 175 16.02 27.06 17.21
N VAL A 176 17.02 27.25 16.37
CA VAL A 176 17.13 26.68 15.02
C VAL A 176 17.91 25.36 15.12
N GLY A 177 17.43 24.30 14.47
CA GLY A 177 18.17 23.04 14.40
C GLY A 177 19.12 23.01 13.21
N LEU A 178 20.36 22.55 13.43
CA LEU A 178 21.32 22.24 12.38
C LEU A 178 21.65 20.76 12.42
N GLU A 179 21.18 20.02 11.42
CA GLU A 179 21.41 18.57 11.30
C GLU A 179 22.61 18.31 10.38
N ILE A 180 23.64 17.68 10.94
CA ILE A 180 24.88 17.37 10.25
C ILE A 180 25.06 15.85 10.22
N PRO A 181 25.41 15.25 9.06
CA PRO A 181 25.71 13.83 8.96
C PRO A 181 26.85 13.41 9.91
N ASN A 182 26.67 12.27 10.57
CA ASN A 182 27.72 11.67 11.38
C ASN A 182 28.85 11.14 10.49
N THR A 183 30.08 11.13 11.01
CA THR A 183 31.25 10.51 10.34
C THR A 183 31.06 9.01 10.15
N LYS A 184 30.50 8.33 11.17
CA LYS A 184 30.09 6.93 11.10
C LYS A 184 28.57 6.89 11.19
N ARG A 185 27.91 6.50 10.09
CA ARG A 185 26.45 6.33 10.02
C ARG A 185 26.09 4.90 10.43
N GLU A 186 25.07 4.75 11.25
CA GLU A 186 24.57 3.44 11.67
C GLU A 186 23.50 2.94 10.70
N ILE A 187 23.57 1.66 10.31
CA ILE A 187 22.52 1.04 9.49
C ILE A 187 21.33 0.74 10.39
N VAL A 188 20.16 1.27 10.05
CA VAL A 188 18.90 0.93 10.72
C VAL A 188 18.35 -0.33 10.07
N ARG A 189 18.44 -1.47 10.77
CA ARG A 189 17.94 -2.76 10.30
C ARG A 189 16.43 -2.86 10.52
N LEU A 190 15.72 -3.49 9.58
CA LEU A 190 14.26 -3.66 9.68
C LEU A 190 13.86 -4.47 10.92
N GLY A 191 14.57 -5.56 11.21
CA GLY A 191 14.31 -6.42 12.37
C GLY A 191 14.25 -5.65 13.67
N GLU A 192 15.21 -4.73 13.90
CA GLU A 192 15.24 -3.88 15.09
C GLU A 192 13.96 -3.02 15.26
N VAL A 193 13.41 -2.52 14.14
CA VAL A 193 12.21 -1.68 14.17
C VAL A 193 10.95 -2.53 14.36
N LEU A 194 10.89 -3.73 13.76
CA LEU A 194 9.76 -4.65 13.93
C LEU A 194 9.74 -5.30 15.32
N GLU A 195 10.89 -5.50 15.95
CA GLU A 195 11.01 -5.97 17.33
C GLU A 195 10.62 -4.90 18.36
N SER A 196 10.44 -3.64 17.93
CA SER A 196 10.06 -2.57 18.82
C SER A 196 8.67 -2.79 19.45
N ARG A 197 8.54 -2.38 20.71
CA ARG A 197 7.27 -2.44 21.44
C ARG A 197 6.16 -1.65 20.72
N SER A 198 6.49 -0.53 20.08
CA SER A 198 5.53 0.29 19.34
C SER A 198 4.94 -0.45 18.14
N TYR A 199 5.71 -1.29 17.46
CA TYR A 199 5.21 -2.11 16.37
C TYR A 199 4.40 -3.30 16.87
N LEU A 200 4.96 -4.06 17.81
CA LEU A 200 4.36 -5.30 18.33
C LEU A 200 3.03 -5.06 19.05
N GLN A 201 2.90 -3.94 19.76
CA GLN A 201 1.69 -3.59 20.51
C GLN A 201 0.69 -2.76 19.70
N SER A 202 1.02 -2.36 18.46
CA SER A 202 0.07 -1.62 17.64
C SER A 202 -1.13 -2.52 17.28
N SER A 203 -2.35 -2.02 17.44
CA SER A 203 -3.57 -2.76 17.13
C SER A 203 -3.98 -2.69 15.66
N SER A 204 -3.34 -1.83 14.84
CA SER A 204 -3.72 -1.68 13.44
C SER A 204 -3.18 -2.83 12.60
N ALA A 205 -4.07 -3.42 11.79
CA ALA A 205 -3.74 -4.38 10.74
C ALA A 205 -2.87 -3.77 9.63
N LEU A 206 -2.81 -2.43 9.53
CA LEU A 206 -2.00 -1.72 8.54
C LEU A 206 -0.86 -0.93 9.18
N SER A 207 -0.27 -1.49 10.24
CA SER A 207 0.93 -0.93 10.86
C SER A 207 2.13 -1.07 9.93
N VAL A 208 2.85 0.02 9.71
CA VAL A 208 4.01 0.09 8.83
C VAL A 208 5.19 0.66 9.60
N ALA A 209 6.31 -0.04 9.62
CA ALA A 209 7.57 0.50 10.11
C ALA A 209 8.21 1.39 9.06
N LEU A 210 8.62 2.61 9.42
CA LEU A 210 9.35 3.52 8.53
C LEU A 210 10.86 3.52 8.78
N GLY A 211 11.28 3.20 10.01
CA GLY A 211 12.67 3.27 10.42
C GLY A 211 12.81 3.89 11.80
N LYS A 212 13.82 4.73 11.98
CA LYS A 212 14.06 5.50 13.21
C LYS A 212 14.03 6.99 12.94
N ASP A 213 13.62 7.75 13.94
CA ASP A 213 13.75 9.21 13.90
C ASP A 213 15.22 9.64 14.09
N ILE A 214 15.47 10.94 14.02
CA ILE A 214 16.81 11.52 14.20
C ILE A 214 17.38 11.32 15.63
N ALA A 215 16.58 10.88 16.60
CA ALA A 215 17.02 10.54 17.95
C ALA A 215 17.21 9.01 18.13
N GLY A 216 16.93 8.21 17.11
CA GLY A 216 17.05 6.76 17.12
C GLY A 216 15.81 6.02 17.60
N HIS A 217 14.68 6.69 17.83
CA HIS A 217 13.45 6.03 18.25
C HIS A 217 12.72 5.40 17.06
N PRO A 218 12.15 4.20 17.21
CA PRO A 218 11.43 3.53 16.14
C PRO A 218 10.16 4.30 15.75
N VAL A 219 9.98 4.53 14.45
CA VAL A 219 8.85 5.24 13.87
C VAL A 219 7.92 4.24 13.18
N ILE A 220 6.76 4.02 13.80
CA ILE A 220 5.70 3.16 13.30
C ILE A 220 4.50 4.03 12.95
N VAL A 221 3.93 3.80 11.78
CA VAL A 221 2.77 4.53 11.26
C VAL A 221 1.63 3.58 10.93
N ASP A 222 0.44 4.12 10.71
CA ASP A 222 -0.77 3.35 10.41
C ASP A 222 -1.35 3.82 9.08
N LEU A 223 -1.27 2.96 8.06
CA LEU A 223 -1.78 3.26 6.72
C LEU A 223 -3.31 3.45 6.72
N ALA A 224 -4.04 2.88 7.69
CA ALA A 224 -5.47 3.13 7.83
C ALA A 224 -5.79 4.59 8.24
N ARG A 225 -4.87 5.23 8.96
CA ARG A 225 -4.94 6.65 9.35
C ARG A 225 -4.34 7.57 8.28
N MET A 226 -3.40 7.07 7.50
CA MET A 226 -2.79 7.71 6.33
C MET A 226 -3.44 7.14 5.06
N PRO A 227 -4.73 7.41 4.80
CA PRO A 227 -5.57 6.57 3.93
C PRO A 227 -4.94 6.25 2.59
N HIS A 228 -4.16 7.19 2.05
CA HIS A 228 -3.31 7.00 0.89
C HIS A 228 -1.94 7.64 1.16
N LEU A 229 -0.90 7.07 0.55
CA LEU A 229 0.49 7.48 0.69
C LEU A 229 1.12 7.69 -0.69
N LEU A 230 1.77 8.83 -0.87
CA LEU A 230 2.64 9.10 -2.02
C LEU A 230 4.11 8.96 -1.57
N VAL A 231 4.90 8.17 -2.29
CA VAL A 231 6.34 8.00 -2.03
C VAL A 231 7.12 8.52 -3.23
N ALA A 232 8.05 9.43 -3.02
CA ALA A 232 8.86 9.98 -4.10
C ALA A 232 10.35 9.97 -3.75
N GLY A 233 11.19 9.53 -4.69
CA GLY A 233 12.63 9.54 -4.49
C GLY A 233 13.40 9.18 -5.75
N THR A 234 14.49 9.89 -6.01
CA THR A 234 15.38 9.61 -7.15
C THR A 234 16.02 8.23 -7.02
N THR A 235 16.58 7.69 -8.09
CA THR A 235 17.37 6.45 -8.05
C THR A 235 18.46 6.54 -6.97
N GLY A 236 18.62 5.47 -6.19
CA GLY A 236 19.58 5.41 -5.08
C GLY A 236 19.15 6.12 -3.79
N SER A 237 18.01 6.81 -3.75
CA SER A 237 17.50 7.46 -2.53
C SER A 237 16.94 6.50 -1.46
N GLY A 238 16.71 5.25 -1.83
CA GLY A 238 16.13 4.23 -0.94
C GLY A 238 14.62 3.99 -1.10
N LYS A 239 13.96 4.58 -2.12
CA LYS A 239 12.52 4.37 -2.42
C LYS A 239 12.11 2.90 -2.39
N SER A 240 12.80 2.05 -3.16
CA SER A 240 12.46 0.63 -3.28
C SER A 240 12.66 -0.13 -1.96
N VAL A 241 13.74 0.17 -1.23
CA VAL A 241 13.99 -0.38 0.12
C VAL A 241 12.88 0.06 1.09
N GLY A 242 12.44 1.31 0.99
CA GLY A 242 11.30 1.83 1.74
C GLY A 242 10.01 1.07 1.44
N LEU A 243 9.67 0.85 0.17
CA LEU A 243 8.49 0.05 -0.21
C LEU A 243 8.56 -1.39 0.31
N ASN A 244 9.71 -2.05 0.15
CA ASN A 244 9.93 -3.40 0.69
C ASN A 244 9.75 -3.43 2.21
N THR A 245 10.25 -2.41 2.92
CA THR A 245 10.07 -2.25 4.37
C THR A 245 8.58 -2.12 4.72
N MET A 246 7.80 -1.37 3.94
CA MET A 246 6.35 -1.26 4.15
C MET A 246 5.63 -2.59 3.89
N ILE A 247 5.94 -3.28 2.81
CA ILE A 247 5.33 -4.57 2.45
C ILE A 247 5.63 -5.62 3.52
N LEU A 248 6.90 -5.75 3.92
CA LEU A 248 7.31 -6.69 4.96
C LEU A 248 6.67 -6.36 6.31
N SER A 249 6.50 -5.08 6.65
CA SER A 249 5.73 -4.69 7.84
C SER A 249 4.29 -5.19 7.77
N LEU A 250 3.63 -5.06 6.63
CA LEU A 250 2.24 -5.49 6.49
C LEU A 250 2.10 -7.01 6.56
N VAL A 251 2.95 -7.74 5.81
CA VAL A 251 2.91 -9.21 5.73
C VAL A 251 3.29 -9.86 7.06
N SER A 252 4.30 -9.32 7.77
CA SER A 252 4.77 -9.88 9.04
C SER A 252 3.69 -9.84 10.13
N LYS A 253 2.69 -8.97 10.00
CA LYS A 253 1.70 -8.72 11.04
C LYS A 253 0.30 -9.24 10.72
N THR A 254 -0.06 -9.24 9.44
CA THR A 254 -1.46 -9.31 9.06
C THR A 254 -1.68 -10.48 8.11
N SER A 255 -2.68 -11.30 8.43
CA SER A 255 -3.00 -12.51 7.66
C SER A 255 -3.61 -12.16 6.30
N PRO A 256 -3.59 -13.08 5.31
CA PRO A 256 -4.30 -12.92 4.03
C PRO A 256 -5.82 -12.76 4.14
N GLU A 257 -6.41 -13.12 5.29
CA GLU A 257 -7.84 -12.95 5.57
C GLU A 257 -8.18 -11.53 6.01
N ASP A 258 -7.21 -10.84 6.61
CA ASP A 258 -7.33 -9.47 7.12
C ASP A 258 -6.72 -8.44 6.16
N LEU A 259 -5.77 -8.85 5.31
CA LEU A 259 -5.08 -8.00 4.35
C LEU A 259 -4.96 -8.69 2.99
N ARG A 260 -5.31 -7.95 1.95
CA ARG A 260 -5.13 -8.29 0.56
C ARG A 260 -4.37 -7.19 -0.18
N MET A 261 -3.59 -7.58 -1.17
CA MET A 261 -2.72 -6.66 -1.91
C MET A 261 -2.89 -6.77 -3.42
N ILE A 262 -2.74 -5.63 -4.09
CA ILE A 262 -2.56 -5.53 -5.53
C ILE A 262 -1.23 -4.82 -5.74
N MET A 263 -0.30 -5.47 -6.42
CA MET A 263 1.01 -4.92 -6.73
C MET A 263 1.10 -4.60 -8.21
N ILE A 264 1.54 -3.39 -8.54
CA ILE A 264 1.73 -2.90 -9.90
C ILE A 264 3.21 -2.56 -10.09
N ASP A 265 3.88 -3.34 -10.92
CA ASP A 265 5.30 -3.21 -11.25
C ASP A 265 5.50 -3.35 -12.76
N PRO A 266 5.43 -2.24 -13.51
CA PRO A 266 5.54 -2.28 -14.96
C PRO A 266 6.95 -2.66 -15.45
N LYS A 267 7.95 -2.62 -14.58
CA LYS A 267 9.35 -2.90 -14.94
C LYS A 267 9.79 -4.29 -14.48
N MET A 268 9.00 -4.98 -13.66
CA MET A 268 9.32 -6.30 -13.11
C MET A 268 10.65 -6.33 -12.36
N LEU A 269 10.97 -5.27 -11.63
CA LEU A 269 12.24 -5.16 -10.91
C LEU A 269 12.07 -5.25 -9.40
N GLU A 270 11.06 -4.57 -8.87
CA GLU A 270 10.99 -4.27 -7.44
C GLU A 270 9.95 -5.14 -6.73
N LEU A 271 8.78 -5.34 -7.34
CA LEU A 271 7.68 -6.07 -6.69
C LEU A 271 7.51 -7.50 -7.21
N ALA A 272 8.18 -7.87 -8.31
CA ALA A 272 8.11 -9.22 -8.88
C ALA A 272 8.52 -10.31 -7.87
N VAL A 273 9.39 -9.99 -6.91
CA VAL A 273 9.81 -10.92 -5.85
C VAL A 273 8.66 -11.39 -4.95
N TYR A 274 7.57 -10.63 -4.89
CA TYR A 274 6.38 -10.98 -4.08
C TYR A 274 5.37 -11.84 -4.83
N ASP A 275 5.62 -12.21 -6.08
CA ASP A 275 4.67 -13.02 -6.82
C ASP A 275 4.43 -14.38 -6.13
N GLY A 276 3.17 -14.78 -6.02
CA GLY A 276 2.76 -16.02 -5.34
C GLY A 276 2.55 -15.92 -3.82
N ILE A 277 2.78 -14.78 -3.17
CA ILE A 277 2.40 -14.64 -1.74
C ILE A 277 0.86 -14.72 -1.58
N PRO A 278 0.35 -15.32 -0.48
CA PRO A 278 -1.08 -15.57 -0.33
C PRO A 278 -1.93 -14.30 -0.18
N HIS A 279 -1.31 -13.16 0.15
CA HIS A 279 -1.96 -11.86 0.27
C HIS A 279 -2.36 -11.25 -1.08
N LEU A 280 -1.76 -11.68 -2.20
CA LEU A 280 -2.09 -11.12 -3.51
C LEU A 280 -3.53 -11.47 -3.94
N LEU A 281 -4.22 -10.50 -4.53
CA LEU A 281 -5.52 -10.71 -5.19
C LEU A 281 -5.38 -11.14 -6.65
N THR A 282 -4.25 -10.83 -7.25
CA THR A 282 -3.87 -11.09 -8.63
C THR A 282 -2.35 -11.23 -8.66
N PRO A 283 -1.77 -11.97 -9.63
CA PRO A 283 -0.35 -11.89 -9.91
C PRO A 283 0.12 -10.44 -10.06
N VAL A 284 1.40 -10.20 -9.80
CA VAL A 284 1.99 -8.86 -9.92
C VAL A 284 1.68 -8.28 -11.30
N VAL A 285 1.04 -7.12 -11.32
CA VAL A 285 0.51 -6.53 -12.55
C VAL A 285 1.62 -5.78 -13.27
N THR A 286 1.96 -6.25 -14.46
CA THR A 286 3.04 -5.71 -15.29
C THR A 286 2.50 -4.91 -16.48
N ASP A 287 1.36 -5.32 -17.05
CA ASP A 287 0.71 -4.59 -18.14
C ASP A 287 -0.07 -3.37 -17.63
N MET A 288 0.05 -2.26 -18.34
CA MET A 288 -0.52 -0.97 -17.94
C MET A 288 -2.03 -0.89 -18.11
N LYS A 289 -2.60 -1.62 -19.06
CA LYS A 289 -4.06 -1.71 -19.23
C LYS A 289 -4.64 -2.57 -18.10
N ASP A 290 -3.94 -3.62 -17.70
CA ASP A 290 -4.34 -4.45 -16.56
C ASP A 290 -4.21 -3.70 -15.23
N ALA A 291 -3.19 -2.85 -15.07
CA ALA A 291 -3.12 -1.95 -13.92
C ALA A 291 -4.31 -0.98 -13.88
N ALA A 292 -4.73 -0.46 -15.04
CA ALA A 292 -5.95 0.35 -15.14
C ALA A 292 -7.22 -0.45 -14.79
N ASN A 293 -7.29 -1.73 -15.19
CA ASN A 293 -8.37 -2.64 -14.82
C ASN A 293 -8.39 -2.91 -13.31
N ALA A 294 -7.23 -3.11 -12.69
CA ALA A 294 -7.11 -3.32 -11.25
C ALA A 294 -7.60 -2.10 -10.45
N LEU A 295 -7.26 -0.88 -10.89
CA LEU A 295 -7.79 0.35 -10.28
C LEU A 295 -9.30 0.51 -10.50
N ARG A 296 -9.83 0.16 -11.69
CA ARG A 296 -11.28 0.12 -11.92
C ARG A 296 -11.98 -0.87 -10.99
N TRP A 297 -11.40 -2.06 -10.83
CA TRP A 297 -11.90 -3.07 -9.91
C TRP A 297 -11.91 -2.55 -8.46
N CYS A 298 -10.87 -1.82 -8.04
CA CYS A 298 -10.84 -1.19 -6.71
C CYS A 298 -12.00 -0.19 -6.51
N VAL A 299 -12.36 0.58 -7.54
CA VAL A 299 -13.54 1.47 -7.49
C VAL A 299 -14.83 0.66 -7.35
N MET A 300 -14.98 -0.43 -8.09
CA MET A 300 -16.18 -1.29 -8.01
C MET A 300 -16.28 -1.98 -6.65
N GLU A 301 -15.18 -2.52 -6.13
CA GLU A 301 -15.14 -3.15 -4.81
C GLU A 301 -15.40 -2.13 -3.71
N MET A 302 -14.87 -0.91 -3.81
CA MET A 302 -15.21 0.19 -2.91
C MET A 302 -16.72 0.42 -2.85
N GLU A 303 -17.39 0.49 -4.00
CA GLU A 303 -18.85 0.71 -4.07
C GLU A 303 -19.64 -0.47 -3.50
N ARG A 304 -19.23 -1.70 -3.82
CA ARG A 304 -19.80 -2.92 -3.23
C ARG A 304 -19.72 -2.88 -1.70
N ARG A 305 -18.56 -2.52 -1.14
CA ARG A 305 -18.36 -2.41 0.30
C ARG A 305 -19.23 -1.32 0.93
N TYR A 306 -19.40 -0.19 0.26
CA TYR A 306 -20.32 0.85 0.73
C TYR A 306 -21.77 0.35 0.81
N GLN A 307 -22.23 -0.42 -0.18
CA GLN A 307 -23.56 -1.03 -0.14
C GLN A 307 -23.71 -2.02 1.02
N LEU A 308 -22.69 -2.86 1.26
CA LEU A 308 -22.68 -3.79 2.40
C LEU A 308 -22.72 -3.04 3.75
N MET A 309 -21.88 -2.01 3.89
CA MET A 309 -21.85 -1.18 5.10
C MET A 309 -23.18 -0.45 5.33
N ALA A 310 -23.81 0.08 4.28
CA ALA A 310 -25.11 0.73 4.36
C ALA A 310 -26.21 -0.26 4.82
N LYS A 311 -26.27 -1.45 4.22
CA LYS A 311 -27.20 -2.53 4.63
C LYS A 311 -26.98 -2.95 6.08
N ALA A 312 -25.73 -3.01 6.52
CA ALA A 312 -25.38 -3.34 7.89
C ALA A 312 -25.53 -2.15 8.87
N GLY A 313 -25.83 -0.94 8.40
CA GLY A 313 -25.96 0.26 9.24
C GLY A 313 -24.66 0.71 9.90
N VAL A 314 -23.51 0.48 9.26
CA VAL A 314 -22.17 0.84 9.78
C VAL A 314 -21.46 1.83 8.87
N ARG A 315 -20.49 2.57 9.43
CA ARG A 315 -19.81 3.67 8.72
C ARG A 315 -18.46 3.29 8.10
N ASN A 316 -17.86 2.18 8.51
CA ASN A 316 -16.53 1.76 8.04
C ASN A 316 -16.36 0.24 8.15
N ILE A 317 -15.35 -0.28 7.45
CA ILE A 317 -15.02 -1.71 7.40
C ILE A 317 -14.70 -2.31 8.78
N ALA A 318 -14.07 -1.55 9.68
CA ALA A 318 -13.74 -2.05 11.01
C ALA A 318 -15.02 -2.36 11.81
N ASN A 319 -16.00 -1.45 11.76
CA ASN A 319 -17.30 -1.64 12.39
C ASN A 319 -18.12 -2.74 11.69
N TYR A 320 -18.00 -2.88 10.37
CA TYR A 320 -18.61 -3.98 9.61
C TYR A 320 -18.07 -5.33 10.10
N ASN A 321 -16.75 -5.48 10.14
CA ASN A 321 -16.10 -6.71 10.58
C ASN A 321 -16.42 -7.01 12.05
N ALA A 322 -16.34 -6.02 12.94
CA ALA A 322 -16.68 -6.19 14.35
C ALA A 322 -18.14 -6.67 14.54
N LYS A 323 -19.07 -6.10 13.77
CA LYS A 323 -20.48 -6.50 13.79
C LYS A 323 -20.65 -7.95 13.32
N LEU A 324 -20.03 -8.35 12.20
CA LEU A 324 -20.07 -9.73 11.72
C LEU A 324 -19.50 -10.72 12.74
N VAL A 325 -18.34 -10.41 13.34
CA VAL A 325 -17.73 -11.26 14.38
C VAL A 325 -18.66 -11.40 15.59
N SER A 326 -19.32 -10.33 16.02
CA SER A 326 -20.28 -10.38 17.13
C SER A 326 -21.52 -11.23 16.81
N GLN A 327 -22.05 -11.12 15.59
CA GLN A 327 -23.21 -11.90 15.13
C GLN A 327 -22.88 -13.39 15.02
N LYS A 328 -21.70 -13.74 14.48
CA LYS A 328 -21.22 -15.13 14.43
C LYS A 328 -21.17 -15.76 15.83
N LYS A 329 -20.63 -15.04 16.81
CA LYS A 329 -20.56 -15.50 18.21
C LYS A 329 -21.93 -15.68 18.85
N GLN A 330 -22.89 -14.81 18.54
CA GLN A 330 -24.25 -14.92 19.09
C GLN A 330 -25.04 -16.08 18.48
N MET A 331 -24.87 -16.34 17.18
CA MET A 331 -25.66 -17.33 16.44
C MET A 331 -25.02 -18.72 16.38
N ASN A 332 -23.84 -18.94 16.98
CA ASN A 332 -23.06 -20.18 16.90
C ASN A 332 -22.94 -20.73 15.46
N LEU A 333 -22.84 -19.83 14.47
CA LEU A 333 -22.75 -20.22 13.07
C LEU A 333 -21.38 -20.81 12.78
N LEU A 334 -21.34 -21.91 12.04
CA LEU A 334 -20.10 -22.47 11.49
C LEU A 334 -19.52 -21.51 10.44
N ASP A 335 -18.19 -21.43 10.38
CA ASP A 335 -17.47 -20.47 9.52
C ASP A 335 -17.75 -20.61 8.03
N ASP A 336 -18.19 -21.79 7.57
CA ASP A 336 -18.48 -22.08 6.17
C ASP A 336 -19.85 -21.55 5.70
N VAL A 337 -20.75 -21.23 6.63
CA VAL A 337 -22.14 -20.80 6.32
C VAL A 337 -22.31 -19.29 6.47
N ALA A 338 -21.44 -18.63 7.25
CA ALA A 338 -21.57 -17.23 7.59
C ALA A 338 -20.77 -16.30 6.66
N GLU A 339 -21.26 -15.07 6.45
CA GLU A 339 -20.51 -14.04 5.73
C GLU A 339 -19.13 -13.82 6.38
N LYS A 340 -18.10 -13.81 5.53
CA LYS A 340 -16.71 -13.58 5.96
C LYS A 340 -16.46 -12.09 6.16
N THR A 341 -15.55 -11.79 7.10
CA THR A 341 -15.00 -10.44 7.27
C THR A 341 -14.35 -9.96 5.98
N LEU A 342 -14.35 -8.66 5.78
CA LEU A 342 -13.74 -8.04 4.63
C LEU A 342 -12.27 -7.70 4.94
N PRO A 343 -11.30 -8.15 4.14
CA PRO A 343 -9.90 -7.75 4.31
C PRO A 343 -9.71 -6.28 3.93
N TYR A 344 -8.75 -5.61 4.56
CA TYR A 344 -8.18 -4.39 3.99
C TYR A 344 -7.53 -4.70 2.64
N ILE A 345 -7.61 -3.76 1.71
CA ILE A 345 -6.93 -3.86 0.42
C ILE A 345 -5.88 -2.77 0.32
N VAL A 346 -4.64 -3.13 0.04
CA VAL A 346 -3.56 -2.17 -0.22
C VAL A 346 -3.10 -2.32 -1.66
N VAL A 347 -3.24 -1.25 -2.44
CA VAL A 347 -2.72 -1.18 -3.81
C VAL A 347 -1.37 -0.48 -3.77
N ILE A 348 -0.32 -1.17 -4.23
CA ILE A 348 1.06 -0.68 -4.23
C ILE A 348 1.52 -0.56 -5.68
N ALA A 349 1.88 0.64 -6.10
CA ALA A 349 2.44 0.89 -7.44
C ALA A 349 3.87 1.43 -7.28
N ASP A 350 4.88 0.71 -7.78
CA ASP A 350 6.28 1.11 -7.63
C ASP A 350 6.63 2.37 -8.44
N GLU A 351 6.14 2.44 -9.68
CA GLU A 351 6.35 3.59 -10.57
C GLU A 351 5.04 3.95 -11.25
N TYR A 352 4.17 4.67 -10.54
CA TYR A 352 2.87 5.07 -11.11
C TYR A 352 3.00 6.13 -12.21
N ALA A 353 4.16 6.79 -12.35
CA ALA A 353 4.40 7.71 -13.46
C ALA A 353 4.25 7.01 -14.80
N ASP A 354 4.70 5.76 -14.91
CA ASP A 354 4.59 5.00 -16.15
C ASP A 354 3.09 4.77 -16.49
N LEU A 355 2.21 4.61 -15.48
CA LEU A 355 0.76 4.47 -15.68
C LEU A 355 0.15 5.76 -16.23
N MET A 356 0.57 6.89 -15.66
CA MET A 356 0.14 8.22 -16.09
C MET A 356 0.60 8.51 -17.53
N MET A 357 1.78 8.06 -17.92
CA MET A 357 2.32 8.28 -19.27
C MET A 357 1.65 7.41 -20.33
N VAL A 358 1.35 6.15 -20.02
CA VAL A 358 0.78 5.20 -20.99
C VAL A 358 -0.73 5.34 -21.12
N VAL A 359 -1.45 5.44 -20.00
CA VAL A 359 -2.93 5.42 -19.97
C VAL A 359 -3.52 6.82 -19.79
N GLY A 360 -2.74 7.78 -19.27
CA GLY A 360 -3.12 9.19 -19.19
C GLY A 360 -4.16 9.50 -18.12
N LYS A 361 -4.98 10.52 -18.39
CA LYS A 361 -5.96 11.11 -17.46
C LYS A 361 -6.95 10.12 -16.83
N LYS A 362 -7.20 8.98 -17.47
CA LYS A 362 -8.09 7.95 -16.91
C LYS A 362 -7.53 7.35 -15.61
N ILE A 363 -6.22 7.15 -15.52
CA ILE A 363 -5.57 6.65 -14.29
C ILE A 363 -5.69 7.67 -13.18
N GLU A 364 -5.41 8.94 -13.49
CA GLU A 364 -5.53 10.05 -12.54
C GLU A 364 -6.93 10.12 -11.92
N GLN A 365 -7.98 10.02 -12.75
CA GLN A 365 -9.37 10.01 -12.29
C GLN A 365 -9.70 8.81 -11.40
N LEU A 366 -9.19 7.62 -11.72
CA LEU A 366 -9.38 6.43 -10.89
C LEU A 366 -8.68 6.58 -9.54
N ILE A 367 -7.42 7.02 -9.53
CA ILE A 367 -6.66 7.28 -8.31
C ILE A 367 -7.39 8.30 -7.45
N ALA A 368 -7.85 9.41 -8.04
CA ALA A 368 -8.60 10.44 -7.32
C ALA A 368 -9.88 9.89 -6.69
N ARG A 369 -10.67 9.13 -7.45
CA ARG A 369 -11.93 8.55 -6.98
C ARG A 369 -11.72 7.58 -5.82
N ILE A 370 -10.68 6.75 -5.89
CA ILE A 370 -10.28 5.87 -4.78
C ILE A 370 -9.85 6.74 -3.60
N ALA A 371 -8.92 7.68 -3.82
CA ALA A 371 -8.33 8.49 -2.76
C ALA A 371 -9.37 9.31 -1.95
N GLN A 372 -10.44 9.75 -2.62
CA GLN A 372 -11.53 10.52 -2.01
C GLN A 372 -12.45 9.70 -1.12
N LYS A 373 -12.69 8.42 -1.47
CA LYS A 373 -13.81 7.65 -0.89
C LYS A 373 -13.40 6.34 -0.26
N ALA A 374 -12.21 5.81 -0.52
CA ALA A 374 -11.94 4.41 -0.24
C ALA A 374 -11.49 4.12 1.20
N ARG A 375 -11.12 5.15 1.97
CA ARG A 375 -10.72 5.04 3.39
C ARG A 375 -11.71 4.22 4.23
N ALA A 376 -13.00 4.55 4.18
CA ALA A 376 -14.01 3.86 4.99
C ALA A 376 -14.26 2.42 4.51
N ALA A 377 -14.08 2.18 3.21
CA ALA A 377 -14.17 0.85 2.59
C ALA A 377 -12.90 -0.01 2.83
N GLY A 378 -11.88 0.52 3.50
CA GLY A 378 -10.65 -0.21 3.81
C GLY A 378 -9.77 -0.47 2.59
N ILE A 379 -9.78 0.40 1.59
CA ILE A 379 -8.91 0.30 0.42
C ILE A 379 -7.94 1.48 0.44
N HIS A 380 -6.65 1.18 0.37
CA HIS A 380 -5.55 2.11 0.57
C HIS A 380 -4.62 2.10 -0.64
N LEU A 381 -4.02 3.26 -0.95
CA LEU A 381 -3.10 3.41 -2.07
C LEU A 381 -1.71 3.75 -1.53
N VAL A 382 -0.69 3.06 -2.02
CA VAL A 382 0.72 3.43 -1.88
C VAL A 382 1.26 3.63 -3.29
N LEU A 383 1.38 4.90 -3.69
CA LEU A 383 1.83 5.28 -5.03
C LEU A 383 3.26 5.79 -4.94
N ALA A 384 4.17 5.11 -5.62
CA ALA A 384 5.58 5.46 -5.62
C ALA A 384 6.03 5.95 -7.00
N THR A 385 6.99 6.88 -7.01
CA THR A 385 7.59 7.38 -8.25
C THR A 385 9.03 7.85 -8.07
N GLN A 386 9.85 7.64 -9.09
CA GLN A 386 11.18 8.25 -9.21
C GLN A 386 11.17 9.57 -9.98
N ARG A 387 10.01 9.97 -10.50
CA ARG A 387 9.80 11.18 -11.31
C ARG A 387 8.87 12.16 -10.59
N PRO A 388 9.36 12.89 -9.56
CA PRO A 388 8.54 13.86 -8.82
C PRO A 388 8.31 15.16 -9.62
N SER A 389 7.92 15.06 -10.89
CA SER A 389 7.56 16.21 -11.72
C SER A 389 6.11 16.65 -11.48
N VAL A 390 5.78 17.87 -11.89
CA VAL A 390 4.42 18.42 -11.80
C VAL A 390 3.42 17.62 -12.66
N ASP A 391 3.90 17.01 -13.74
CA ASP A 391 3.08 16.20 -14.66
C ASP A 391 2.71 14.82 -14.09
N VAL A 392 3.53 14.30 -13.18
CA VAL A 392 3.28 13.03 -12.49
C VAL A 392 2.54 13.29 -11.19
N VAL A 393 3.09 14.16 -10.33
CA VAL A 393 2.54 14.53 -9.03
C VAL A 393 1.66 15.77 -9.17
N THR A 394 0.55 15.59 -9.89
CA THR A 394 -0.36 16.68 -10.25
C THR A 394 -1.03 17.30 -9.02
N GLY A 395 -1.65 18.47 -9.19
CA GLY A 395 -2.45 19.11 -8.15
C GLY A 395 -3.59 18.22 -7.63
N LEU A 396 -4.21 17.45 -8.53
CA LEU A 396 -5.32 16.56 -8.21
C LEU A 396 -4.85 15.33 -7.42
N ILE A 397 -3.68 14.76 -7.73
CA ILE A 397 -3.07 13.71 -6.89
C ILE A 397 -2.77 14.25 -5.50
N LYS A 398 -2.11 15.43 -5.41
CA LYS A 398 -1.74 16.04 -4.13
C LYS A 398 -2.95 16.40 -3.26
N ALA A 399 -4.05 16.83 -3.86
CA ALA A 399 -5.26 17.21 -3.14
C ALA A 399 -5.93 16.03 -2.43
N ASN A 400 -5.78 14.81 -2.97
CA ASN A 400 -6.45 13.62 -2.43
C ASN A 400 -5.50 12.69 -1.66
N ILE A 401 -4.19 12.85 -1.80
CA ILE A 401 -3.17 12.07 -1.07
C ILE A 401 -2.36 13.02 -0.17
N PRO A 402 -2.80 13.20 1.11
CA PRO A 402 -2.18 14.18 2.01
C PRO A 402 -0.84 13.70 2.58
N THR A 403 -0.68 12.39 2.77
CA THR A 403 0.53 11.78 3.35
C THR A 403 1.58 11.59 2.27
N ARG A 404 2.81 12.04 2.53
CA ARG A 404 3.92 11.98 1.57
C ARG A 404 5.21 11.57 2.27
N ILE A 405 6.01 10.74 1.60
CA ILE A 405 7.36 10.33 2.01
C ILE A 405 8.33 10.71 0.89
#